data_AF-A0A933US11-F1
#
_entry.id   AF-A0A933US11-F1
#
_cell.length_a   1.000
_cell.length_b   1.000
_cell.length_c   1.000
_cell.angle_alpha   90.00
_cell.angle_beta   90.00
_cell.angle_gamma   90.00
#
_symmetry.space_group_name_H-M   'P 1'
#
loop_
_entity.id
_entity.type
_entity.pdbx_description
1 polymer ?
#
loop_
_entity_poly.entity_id
_entity_poly.type
_entity_poly.pdbx_seq_one_letter_code
_entity_poly.pdbx_strand_id
1 'polypeptide(L)'
;MTAEGLTVDLEQLDDLDAEGSGARYGRVLLKLSGEVFGNGKLGVDPDVVHRLAEQIAVVVREGVQVAVVVGGGNFFRGAELAQRGMDRARADYMGMLGTVMNCLAMQDFLEQAGIDTRVQTAITMGQVAEPYIPRRAIRHLEKGRVVIFGAGLGAPYFSTDTTAAQRALEIKADVVLMSKNGVDGVYTADPRTDPDARKLEKVTYADALRQRLKVVDATAFSLCMDNRLPMIVFGMEGEGNVARAVRGERIGTLVTAG
;
A
#
# COMPACT_ATOMS: atom_id res chain seq x y z
N MET A 1 19.84 4.71 -34.39
CA MET A 1 18.52 5.25 -34.03
C MET A 1 18.59 5.66 -32.58
N THR A 2 18.83 6.94 -32.37
CA THR A 2 18.99 7.59 -31.09
C THR A 2 17.64 7.68 -30.38
N ALA A 3 17.64 7.37 -29.08
CA ALA A 3 16.50 7.55 -28.20
C ALA A 3 16.38 9.04 -27.86
N GLU A 4 15.47 9.73 -28.53
CA GLU A 4 15.01 11.05 -28.14
C GLU A 4 13.73 10.94 -27.31
N GLY A 5 13.68 11.68 -26.21
CA GLY A 5 12.44 12.31 -25.73
C GLY A 5 11.53 11.50 -24.80
N LEU A 6 11.94 11.38 -23.53
CA LEU A 6 11.01 11.38 -22.40
C LEU A 6 11.66 12.15 -21.25
N THR A 7 11.87 13.44 -21.48
CA THR A 7 12.13 14.40 -20.42
C THR A 7 10.83 14.53 -19.64
N VAL A 8 10.81 13.99 -18.43
CA VAL A 8 9.79 14.36 -17.46
C VAL A 8 10.12 15.81 -17.08
N ASP A 9 9.21 16.74 -17.36
CA ASP A 9 9.37 18.14 -16.98
C ASP A 9 9.50 18.22 -15.45
N LEU A 10 10.73 18.44 -14.98
CA LEU A 10 11.08 18.54 -13.57
C LEU A 10 10.49 19.80 -12.92
N GLU A 11 9.97 20.74 -13.72
CA GLU A 11 9.35 21.99 -13.24
C GLU A 11 7.94 21.79 -12.66
N GLN A 12 7.26 20.66 -12.91
CA GLN A 12 5.91 20.41 -12.35
C GLN A 12 5.90 19.94 -10.88
N LEU A 13 7.07 19.69 -10.29
CA LEU A 13 7.17 19.31 -8.87
C LEU A 13 7.50 20.49 -7.94
N ASP A 14 7.89 21.65 -8.50
CA ASP A 14 8.26 22.84 -7.74
C ASP A 14 7.07 23.82 -7.53
N ASP A 15 5.96 23.65 -8.24
CA ASP A 15 4.73 24.46 -8.08
C ASP A 15 3.79 23.97 -6.94
N LEU A 16 4.30 23.18 -6.00
CA LEU A 16 3.50 22.56 -4.93
C LEU A 16 3.16 23.48 -3.74
N ASP A 17 3.55 24.76 -3.76
CA ASP A 17 3.25 25.71 -2.69
C ASP A 17 2.77 27.06 -3.24
N ALA A 18 1.48 27.15 -3.58
CA ALA A 18 0.70 28.39 -3.50
C ALA A 18 -0.81 28.07 -3.41
N GLU A 19 -1.43 28.48 -2.29
CA GLU A 19 -2.88 28.52 -2.08
C GLU A 19 -3.64 27.17 -2.01
N GLY A 20 -3.67 26.55 -0.82
CA GLY A 20 -4.87 25.85 -0.29
C GLY A 20 -5.44 24.62 -1.01
N SER A 21 -4.99 24.26 -2.21
CA SER A 21 -5.32 23.00 -2.88
C SER A 21 -4.06 22.14 -2.92
N GLY A 22 -3.88 21.29 -1.91
CA GLY A 22 -2.80 20.30 -1.92
C GLY A 22 -2.86 19.49 -3.22
N ALA A 23 -1.72 19.30 -3.88
CA ALA A 23 -1.66 18.55 -5.12
C ALA A 23 -2.30 17.18 -4.93
N ARG A 24 -3.29 16.91 -5.77
CA ARG A 24 -4.09 15.71 -5.67
C ARG A 24 -3.42 14.60 -6.47
N TYR A 25 -3.12 13.48 -5.81
CA TYR A 25 -2.57 12.32 -6.51
C TYR A 25 -3.53 11.86 -7.61
N GLY A 26 -3.00 11.56 -8.79
CA GLY A 26 -3.76 10.98 -9.89
C GLY A 26 -3.91 9.48 -9.72
N ARG A 27 -2.83 8.79 -9.34
CA ARG A 27 -2.80 7.34 -9.11
C ARG A 27 -2.01 6.99 -7.87
N VAL A 28 -2.60 6.22 -6.98
CA VAL A 28 -1.95 5.76 -5.74
C VAL A 28 -1.95 4.25 -5.65
N LEU A 29 -0.98 3.71 -4.92
CA LEU A 29 -1.07 2.35 -4.38
C LEU A 29 -1.20 2.41 -2.86
N LEU A 30 -2.33 1.95 -2.35
CA LEU A 30 -2.63 1.86 -0.93
C LEU A 30 -2.31 0.46 -0.41
N LYS A 31 -1.30 0.36 0.46
CA LYS A 31 -1.00 -0.88 1.16
C LYS A 31 -1.71 -0.91 2.50
N LEU A 32 -2.58 -1.89 2.70
CA LEU A 32 -3.30 -2.16 3.93
C LEU A 32 -2.70 -3.35 4.68
N SER A 33 -2.49 -3.21 5.99
CA SER A 33 -2.14 -4.36 6.83
C SER A 33 -3.32 -5.33 6.96
N GLY A 34 -3.05 -6.63 6.80
CA GLY A 34 -4.07 -7.66 7.03
C GLY A 34 -4.54 -7.71 8.49
N GLU A 35 -3.69 -7.36 9.45
CA GLU A 35 -4.06 -7.37 10.88
C GLU A 35 -5.24 -6.47 11.20
N VAL A 36 -5.37 -5.36 10.47
CA VAL A 36 -6.47 -4.43 10.65
C VAL A 36 -7.78 -5.04 10.17
N PHE A 37 -7.76 -5.86 9.11
CA PHE A 37 -8.94 -6.58 8.67
C PHE A 37 -9.45 -7.54 9.75
N GLY A 38 -8.58 -8.07 10.62
CA GLY A 38 -8.99 -8.96 11.70
C GLY A 38 -9.41 -8.25 12.99
N ASN A 39 -9.17 -6.95 13.12
CA ASN A 39 -9.42 -6.18 14.35
C ASN A 39 -8.87 -6.86 15.62
N GLY A 40 -7.64 -7.38 15.54
CA GLY A 40 -6.99 -8.12 16.62
C GLY A 40 -7.48 -9.56 16.83
N LYS A 41 -8.38 -10.07 15.96
CA LYS A 41 -8.90 -11.44 15.97
C LYS A 41 -8.53 -12.18 14.68
N LEU A 42 -8.66 -13.51 14.73
CA LEU A 42 -8.53 -14.36 13.55
C LEU A 42 -9.76 -14.15 12.63
N GLY A 43 -9.51 -13.96 11.33
CA GLY A 43 -10.58 -13.79 10.33
C GLY A 43 -10.74 -12.35 9.85
N VAL A 44 -11.93 -12.01 9.35
CA VAL A 44 -12.26 -10.69 8.81
C VAL A 44 -13.35 -10.07 9.67
N ASP A 45 -13.14 -8.85 10.12
CA ASP A 45 -14.10 -7.98 10.78
C ASP A 45 -14.83 -7.16 9.70
N PRO A 46 -16.11 -7.45 9.42
CA PRO A 46 -16.89 -6.77 8.39
C PRO A 46 -16.96 -5.26 8.58
N ASP A 47 -17.07 -4.78 9.82
CA ASP A 47 -17.26 -3.37 10.12
C ASP A 47 -15.98 -2.58 9.79
N VAL A 48 -14.81 -3.17 10.03
CA VAL A 48 -13.53 -2.56 9.65
C VAL A 48 -13.40 -2.47 8.13
N VAL A 49 -13.67 -3.57 7.42
CA VAL A 49 -13.51 -3.60 5.96
C VAL A 49 -14.52 -2.66 5.28
N HIS A 50 -15.76 -2.61 5.78
CA HIS A 50 -16.78 -1.69 5.33
C HIS A 50 -16.33 -0.22 5.45
N ARG A 51 -15.86 0.20 6.64
CA ARG A 51 -15.35 1.57 6.85
C ARG A 51 -14.17 1.93 5.95
N LEU A 52 -13.28 0.97 5.68
CA LEU A 52 -12.17 1.18 4.74
C LEU A 52 -12.67 1.34 3.30
N ALA A 53 -13.63 0.50 2.88
CA ALA A 53 -14.24 0.58 1.57
C ALA A 53 -14.97 1.91 1.34
N GLU A 54 -15.71 2.41 2.34
CA GLU A 54 -16.36 3.73 2.28
C GLU A 54 -15.34 4.86 2.07
N GLN A 55 -14.24 4.84 2.82
CA GLN A 55 -13.18 5.86 2.67
C GLN A 55 -12.52 5.82 1.30
N ILE A 56 -12.24 4.62 0.77
CA ILE A 56 -11.70 4.45 -0.59
C ILE A 56 -12.74 4.91 -1.63
N ALA A 57 -14.02 4.60 -1.43
CA ALA A 57 -15.07 4.97 -2.36
C ALA A 57 -15.24 6.49 -2.49
N VAL A 58 -15.06 7.25 -1.40
CA VAL A 58 -15.08 8.72 -1.43
C VAL A 58 -14.03 9.24 -2.42
N VAL A 59 -12.77 8.85 -2.26
CA VAL A 59 -11.65 9.37 -3.08
C VAL A 59 -11.66 8.86 -4.52
N VAL A 60 -12.16 7.65 -4.76
CA VAL A 60 -12.36 7.12 -6.11
C VAL A 60 -13.41 7.94 -6.87
N ARG A 61 -14.53 8.30 -6.22
CA ARG A 61 -15.57 9.16 -6.84
C ARG A 61 -15.08 10.57 -7.13
N GLU A 62 -14.14 11.07 -6.34
CA GLU A 62 -13.49 12.34 -6.64
C GLU A 62 -12.57 12.21 -7.89
N GLY A 63 -12.20 11.00 -8.34
CA GLY A 63 -11.41 10.74 -9.53
C GLY A 63 -9.99 10.19 -9.31
N VAL A 64 -9.60 9.85 -8.07
CA VAL A 64 -8.28 9.23 -7.82
C VAL A 64 -8.30 7.77 -8.29
N GLN A 65 -7.27 7.36 -9.03
CA GLN A 65 -7.08 5.97 -9.42
C GLN A 65 -6.43 5.20 -8.27
N VAL A 66 -7.18 4.31 -7.63
CA VAL A 66 -6.72 3.59 -6.42
C VAL A 66 -6.43 2.14 -6.73
N ALA A 67 -5.18 1.73 -6.48
CA ALA A 67 -4.81 0.32 -6.36
C ALA A 67 -4.61 -0.05 -4.89
N VAL A 68 -4.93 -1.29 -4.53
CA VAL A 68 -4.84 -1.79 -3.15
C VAL A 68 -3.99 -3.04 -3.08
N VAL A 69 -3.08 -3.11 -2.10
CA VAL A 69 -2.40 -4.35 -1.68
C VAL A 69 -2.80 -4.65 -0.24
N VAL A 70 -3.30 -5.85 0.03
CA VAL A 70 -3.71 -6.24 1.40
C VAL A 70 -2.82 -7.34 1.94
N GLY A 71 -2.35 -7.20 3.18
CA GLY A 71 -1.65 -8.27 3.90
C GLY A 71 -2.57 -9.42 4.31
N GLY A 72 -2.01 -10.58 4.68
CA GLY A 72 -2.78 -11.78 5.09
C GLY A 72 -2.66 -12.14 6.58
N GLY A 73 -2.10 -11.23 7.39
CA GLY A 73 -1.68 -11.50 8.78
C GLY A 73 -2.81 -11.79 9.76
N ASN A 74 -4.06 -11.45 9.43
CA ASN A 74 -5.27 -11.80 10.18
C ASN A 74 -5.70 -13.27 10.06
N PHE A 75 -5.16 -14.00 9.07
CA PHE A 75 -5.38 -15.44 8.95
C PHE A 75 -4.12 -16.22 9.30
N PHE A 76 -3.00 -15.84 8.70
CA PHE A 76 -1.75 -16.56 8.80
C PHE A 76 -0.58 -15.59 8.87
N ARG A 77 0.19 -15.68 9.96
CA ARG A 77 1.50 -15.04 10.06
C ARG A 77 2.56 -16.07 9.72
N GLY A 78 3.03 -16.07 8.47
CA GLY A 78 3.97 -17.09 7.96
C GLY A 78 5.24 -17.24 8.81
N ALA A 79 5.75 -16.13 9.37
CA ALA A 79 6.89 -16.17 10.28
C ALA A 79 6.60 -16.90 11.60
N GLU A 80 5.41 -16.75 12.17
CA GLU A 80 5.01 -17.44 13.41
C GLU A 80 4.79 -18.94 13.16
N LEU A 81 4.20 -19.29 12.02
CA LEU A 81 4.05 -20.69 11.60
C LEU A 81 5.41 -21.37 11.38
N ALA A 82 6.36 -20.66 10.76
CA ALA A 82 7.71 -21.17 10.54
C ALA A 82 8.49 -21.37 11.85
N GLN A 83 8.36 -20.43 12.80
CA GLN A 83 8.92 -20.59 14.16
C GLN A 83 8.38 -21.81 14.89
N ARG A 84 7.17 -22.27 14.53
CA ARG A 84 6.54 -23.49 15.06
C ARG A 84 6.83 -24.75 14.25
N GLY A 85 7.83 -24.72 13.37
CA GLY A 85 8.33 -25.89 12.63
C GLY A 85 7.75 -26.09 11.24
N MET A 86 6.95 -25.15 10.72
CA MET A 86 6.50 -25.18 9.33
C MET A 86 7.64 -24.77 8.38
N ASP A 87 7.72 -25.42 7.23
CA ASP A 87 8.59 -24.94 6.15
C ASP A 87 8.23 -23.50 5.77
N ARG A 88 9.25 -22.64 5.65
CA ARG A 88 9.05 -21.21 5.41
C ARG A 88 8.31 -20.93 4.11
N ALA A 89 8.66 -21.64 3.03
CA ALA A 89 8.03 -21.43 1.74
C ALA A 89 6.54 -21.78 1.77
N ARG A 90 6.18 -22.88 2.43
CA ARG A 90 4.76 -23.25 2.65
C ARG A 90 4.01 -22.21 3.49
N ALA A 91 4.64 -21.71 4.55
CA ALA A 91 4.04 -20.69 5.40
C ALA A 91 3.76 -19.38 4.64
N ASP A 92 4.67 -18.97 3.74
CA ASP A 92 4.46 -17.81 2.89
C ASP A 92 3.35 -18.02 1.85
N TYR A 93 3.22 -19.22 1.25
CA TYR A 93 2.07 -19.54 0.39
C TYR A 93 0.73 -19.48 1.14
N MET A 94 0.67 -19.96 2.39
CA MET A 94 -0.53 -19.79 3.23
C MET A 94 -0.83 -18.30 3.48
N GLY A 95 0.20 -17.50 3.75
CA GLY A 95 0.06 -16.05 3.86
C GLY A 95 -0.48 -15.39 2.59
N MET A 96 0.02 -15.82 1.42
CA MET A 96 -0.48 -15.37 0.11
C MET A 96 -1.95 -15.70 -0.11
N LEU A 97 -2.40 -16.90 0.27
CA LEU A 97 -3.84 -17.24 0.24
C LEU A 97 -4.65 -16.36 1.20
N GLY A 98 -4.10 -16.05 2.38
CA GLY A 98 -4.66 -15.07 3.30
C GLY A 98 -4.90 -13.70 2.66
N THR A 99 -3.95 -13.22 1.84
CA THR A 99 -4.14 -11.96 1.10
C THR A 99 -5.30 -12.04 0.12
N VAL A 100 -5.46 -13.18 -0.59
CA VAL A 100 -6.56 -13.37 -1.55
C VAL A 100 -7.92 -13.33 -0.85
N MET A 101 -8.04 -13.99 0.30
CA MET A 101 -9.28 -13.94 1.10
C MET A 101 -9.65 -12.50 1.48
N ASN A 102 -8.68 -11.69 1.91
CA ASN A 102 -8.92 -10.28 2.19
C ASN A 102 -9.24 -9.45 0.94
N CYS A 103 -8.66 -9.78 -0.22
CA CYS A 103 -8.96 -9.09 -1.46
C CYS A 103 -10.42 -9.30 -1.88
N LEU A 104 -10.94 -10.51 -1.72
CA LEU A 104 -12.35 -10.82 -2.00
C LEU A 104 -13.30 -10.08 -1.05
N ALA A 105 -12.96 -10.02 0.24
CA ALA A 105 -13.74 -9.25 1.20
C ALA A 105 -13.75 -7.75 0.84
N MET A 106 -12.58 -7.17 0.55
CA MET A 106 -12.48 -5.76 0.16
C MET A 106 -13.22 -5.47 -1.16
N GLN A 107 -13.14 -6.37 -2.15
CA GLN A 107 -13.91 -6.27 -3.39
C GLN A 107 -15.42 -6.17 -3.10
N ASP A 108 -15.96 -7.09 -2.30
CA ASP A 108 -17.39 -7.13 -2.00
C ASP A 108 -17.85 -5.83 -1.31
N PHE A 109 -17.14 -5.35 -0.30
CA PHE A 109 -17.51 -4.11 0.39
C PHE A 109 -17.35 -2.85 -0.48
N LEU A 110 -16.38 -2.81 -1.38
CA LEU A 110 -16.26 -1.72 -2.35
C LEU A 110 -17.41 -1.74 -3.37
N GLU A 111 -17.81 -2.93 -3.84
CA GLU A 111 -18.94 -3.10 -4.75
C GLU A 111 -20.27 -2.74 -4.07
N GLN A 112 -20.45 -3.09 -2.79
CA GLN A 112 -21.58 -2.61 -1.98
C GLN A 112 -21.58 -1.08 -1.82
N ALA A 113 -20.39 -0.47 -1.74
CA ALA A 113 -20.21 0.98 -1.79
C ALA A 113 -20.35 1.56 -3.21
N GLY A 114 -20.74 0.78 -4.22
CA GLY A 114 -21.00 1.24 -5.58
C GLY A 114 -19.73 1.56 -6.39
N ILE A 115 -18.59 0.97 -6.02
CA ILE A 115 -17.33 1.10 -6.75
C ILE A 115 -17.06 -0.17 -7.54
N ASP A 116 -16.88 -0.04 -8.85
CA ASP A 116 -16.42 -1.16 -9.68
C ASP A 116 -15.01 -1.59 -9.27
N THR A 117 -14.79 -2.89 -9.09
CA THR A 117 -13.49 -3.41 -8.70
C THR A 117 -12.99 -4.55 -9.59
N ARG A 118 -11.69 -4.83 -9.51
CA ARG A 118 -11.08 -6.04 -10.04
C ARG A 118 -10.00 -6.57 -9.12
N VAL A 119 -10.16 -7.82 -8.68
CA VAL A 119 -9.10 -8.57 -7.99
C VAL A 119 -8.17 -9.21 -9.01
N GLN A 120 -6.88 -8.98 -8.85
CA GLN A 120 -5.82 -9.61 -9.64
C GLN A 120 -4.83 -10.35 -8.75
N THR A 121 -4.49 -11.59 -9.09
CA THR A 121 -3.59 -12.42 -8.28
C THR A 121 -2.30 -12.76 -8.99
N ALA A 122 -1.20 -12.76 -8.24
CA ALA A 122 0.11 -13.20 -8.76
C ALA A 122 0.17 -14.73 -8.99
N ILE A 123 -0.57 -15.49 -8.18
CA ILE A 123 -0.78 -16.94 -8.38
C ILE A 123 -2.08 -17.11 -9.17
N THR A 124 -2.01 -17.76 -10.33
CA THR A 124 -3.17 -17.97 -11.20
C THR A 124 -4.24 -18.81 -10.51
N MET A 125 -5.47 -18.28 -10.41
CA MET A 125 -6.63 -18.96 -9.84
C MET A 125 -7.91 -18.56 -10.59
N GLY A 126 -8.07 -19.08 -11.81
CA GLY A 126 -9.05 -18.56 -12.78
C GLY A 126 -10.52 -18.58 -12.36
N GLN A 127 -10.91 -19.38 -11.37
CA GLN A 127 -12.28 -19.40 -10.84
C GLN A 127 -12.54 -18.29 -9.80
N VAL A 128 -11.48 -17.67 -9.28
CA VAL A 128 -11.55 -16.75 -8.13
C VAL A 128 -11.17 -15.32 -8.53
N ALA A 129 -10.11 -15.16 -9.33
CA ALA A 129 -9.58 -13.84 -9.66
C ALA A 129 -8.88 -13.81 -11.03
N GLU A 130 -8.77 -12.61 -11.61
CA GLU A 130 -7.97 -12.42 -12.82
C GLU A 130 -6.48 -12.66 -12.51
N PRO A 131 -5.70 -13.26 -13.43
CA PRO A 131 -4.24 -13.25 -13.29
C PRO A 131 -3.72 -11.81 -13.40
N TYR A 132 -2.71 -11.49 -12.59
CA TYR A 132 -2.07 -10.18 -12.65
C TYR A 132 -1.39 -9.94 -14.00
N ILE A 133 -1.77 -8.85 -14.66
CA ILE A 133 -1.14 -8.35 -15.89
C ILE A 133 -1.04 -6.82 -15.75
N PRO A 134 0.17 -6.22 -15.68
CA PRO A 134 0.34 -4.79 -15.40
C PRO A 134 -0.48 -3.87 -16.31
N ARG A 135 -0.45 -4.14 -17.63
CA ARG A 135 -1.20 -3.35 -18.61
C ARG A 135 -2.71 -3.46 -18.42
N ARG A 136 -3.21 -4.60 -17.93
CA ARG A 136 -4.64 -4.77 -17.63
C ARG A 136 -5.03 -4.02 -16.36
N ALA A 137 -4.18 -4.06 -15.33
CA ALA A 137 -4.38 -3.26 -14.11
C ALA A 137 -4.49 -1.77 -14.44
N ILE A 138 -3.56 -1.23 -15.24
CA ILE A 138 -3.60 0.18 -15.69
C ILE A 138 -4.91 0.48 -16.42
N ARG A 139 -5.37 -0.39 -17.34
CA ARG A 139 -6.64 -0.18 -18.05
C ARG A 139 -7.88 -0.23 -17.15
N HIS A 140 -7.84 -0.97 -16.05
CA HIS A 140 -8.92 -0.96 -15.07
C HIS A 140 -8.90 0.35 -14.26
N LEU A 141 -7.72 0.80 -13.81
CA LEU A 141 -7.53 2.06 -13.10
C LEU A 141 -8.00 3.27 -13.93
N GLU A 142 -7.64 3.32 -15.22
CA GLU A 142 -8.08 4.38 -16.14
C GLU A 142 -9.59 4.42 -16.36
N LYS A 143 -10.30 3.32 -16.09
CA LYS A 143 -11.77 3.24 -16.15
C LYS A 143 -12.45 3.61 -14.83
N GLY A 144 -11.69 4.09 -13.84
CA GLY A 144 -12.21 4.43 -12.51
C GLY A 144 -12.46 3.21 -11.61
N ARG A 145 -11.95 2.03 -11.97
CA ARG A 145 -12.09 0.82 -11.14
C ARG A 145 -11.00 0.77 -10.09
N VAL A 146 -11.33 0.26 -8.90
CA VAL A 146 -10.31 -0.12 -7.91
C VAL A 146 -9.70 -1.45 -8.32
N VAL A 147 -8.37 -1.52 -8.34
CA VAL A 147 -7.63 -2.78 -8.59
C VAL A 147 -7.04 -3.28 -7.28
N ILE A 148 -7.36 -4.52 -6.91
CA ILE A 148 -6.91 -5.12 -5.65
C ILE A 148 -5.96 -6.28 -5.97
N PHE A 149 -4.72 -6.19 -5.48
CA PHE A 149 -3.68 -7.18 -5.74
C PHE A 149 -3.58 -8.21 -4.63
N GLY A 150 -3.87 -9.46 -4.98
CA GLY A 150 -3.75 -10.63 -4.10
C GLY A 150 -2.57 -11.53 -4.45
N ALA A 151 -2.28 -12.45 -3.52
CA ALA A 151 -1.19 -13.42 -3.59
C ALA A 151 0.23 -12.82 -3.66
N GLY A 152 0.44 -11.59 -3.19
CA GLY A 152 1.76 -10.95 -3.12
C GLY A 152 2.49 -10.88 -4.47
N LEU A 153 3.77 -11.24 -4.47
CA LEU A 153 4.56 -11.45 -5.70
C LEU A 153 4.42 -12.87 -6.28
N GLY A 154 3.65 -13.75 -5.65
CA GLY A 154 3.53 -15.15 -6.04
C GLY A 154 4.74 -16.01 -5.70
N ALA A 155 5.73 -15.46 -4.98
CA ALA A 155 6.96 -16.12 -4.59
C ALA A 155 7.17 -15.99 -3.07
N PRO A 156 7.62 -17.05 -2.37
CA PRO A 156 8.01 -16.99 -0.97
C PRO A 156 9.14 -15.99 -0.68
N TYR A 157 9.39 -15.70 0.60
CA TYR A 157 10.42 -14.78 1.12
C TYR A 157 10.18 -13.28 0.87
N PHE A 158 9.11 -12.92 0.16
CA PHE A 158 8.75 -11.52 -0.06
C PHE A 158 7.59 -11.08 0.82
N SER A 159 7.64 -9.82 1.25
CA SER A 159 6.59 -9.22 2.06
C SER A 159 5.49 -8.59 1.19
N THR A 160 4.38 -8.21 1.83
CA THR A 160 3.35 -7.40 1.17
C THR A 160 3.78 -5.94 0.98
N ASP A 161 4.74 -5.44 1.76
CA ASP A 161 5.34 -4.12 1.57
C ASP A 161 6.20 -4.13 0.29
N THR A 162 6.97 -5.20 0.04
CA THR A 162 7.72 -5.37 -1.23
C THR A 162 6.78 -5.47 -2.42
N THR A 163 5.67 -6.20 -2.26
CA THR A 163 4.62 -6.28 -3.29
C THR A 163 4.06 -4.89 -3.60
N ALA A 164 3.76 -4.09 -2.59
CA ALA A 164 3.23 -2.74 -2.75
C ALA A 164 4.18 -1.82 -3.53
N ALA A 165 5.46 -1.78 -3.14
CA ALA A 165 6.47 -1.00 -3.86
C ALA A 165 6.58 -1.43 -5.33
N GLN A 166 6.67 -2.74 -5.58
CA GLN A 166 6.82 -3.27 -6.93
C GLN A 166 5.59 -3.00 -7.81
N ARG A 167 4.38 -3.21 -7.28
CA ARG A 167 3.14 -2.97 -8.04
C ARG A 167 2.94 -1.48 -8.31
N ALA A 168 3.30 -0.62 -7.37
CA ALA A 168 3.23 0.83 -7.54
C ALA A 168 4.09 1.28 -8.73
N LEU A 169 5.29 0.74 -8.87
CA LEU A 169 6.16 1.00 -10.02
C LEU A 169 5.55 0.50 -11.34
N GLU A 170 5.03 -0.73 -11.36
CA GLU A 170 4.45 -1.32 -12.58
C GLU A 170 3.19 -0.60 -13.07
N ILE A 171 2.35 -0.15 -12.13
CA ILE A 171 1.17 0.65 -12.46
C ILE A 171 1.48 2.14 -12.59
N LYS A 172 2.73 2.58 -12.42
CA LYS A 172 3.10 4.00 -12.45
C LYS A 172 2.28 4.86 -11.48
N ALA A 173 2.19 4.43 -10.22
CA ALA A 173 1.58 5.23 -9.17
C ALA A 173 2.49 6.42 -8.83
N ASP A 174 1.86 7.54 -8.48
CA ASP A 174 2.53 8.77 -8.04
C ASP A 174 3.17 8.59 -6.66
N VAL A 175 2.56 7.74 -5.83
CA VAL A 175 2.97 7.48 -4.45
C VAL A 175 2.52 6.08 -3.99
N VAL A 176 3.31 5.48 -3.09
CA VAL A 176 2.88 4.32 -2.30
C VAL A 176 2.50 4.74 -0.88
N LEU A 177 1.25 4.47 -0.50
CA LEU A 177 0.70 4.79 0.82
C LEU A 177 0.81 3.56 1.71
N MET A 178 1.71 3.62 2.67
CA MET A 178 2.06 2.52 3.56
C MET A 178 1.35 2.67 4.88
N SER A 179 0.27 1.92 5.05
CA SER A 179 -0.49 1.94 6.29
C SER A 179 0.19 1.12 7.38
N LYS A 180 0.28 1.69 8.60
CA LYS A 180 0.83 1.03 9.79
C LYS A 180 -0.23 0.88 10.87
N ASN A 181 -0.07 -0.18 11.66
CA ASN A 181 -0.87 -0.44 12.84
C ASN A 181 -0.08 -0.01 14.09
N GLY A 182 -0.69 0.74 15.00
CA GLY A 182 -0.08 1.18 16.26
C GLY A 182 0.96 2.31 16.19
N VAL A 183 1.27 2.85 15.00
CA VAL A 183 2.05 4.09 14.82
C VAL A 183 1.49 4.88 13.65
N ASP A 184 1.60 6.21 13.71
CA ASP A 184 0.98 7.11 12.74
C ASP A 184 1.96 7.76 11.73
N GLY A 185 3.22 7.29 11.70
CA GLY A 185 4.29 7.77 10.83
C GLY A 185 5.63 7.11 11.12
N VAL A 186 6.71 7.71 10.63
CA VAL A 186 8.10 7.33 10.93
C VAL A 186 8.58 8.17 12.11
N TYR A 187 9.21 7.50 13.09
CA TYR A 187 9.74 8.11 14.30
C TYR A 187 11.26 7.92 14.38
N THR A 188 11.92 8.81 15.12
CA THR A 188 13.37 8.72 15.42
C THR A 188 13.74 7.45 16.22
N ALA A 189 12.80 6.91 16.99
CA ALA A 189 12.90 5.66 17.75
C ALA A 189 11.50 5.01 17.85
N ASP A 190 11.38 3.80 18.40
CA ASP A 190 10.06 3.15 18.58
C ASP A 190 9.28 3.87 19.70
N PRO A 191 8.17 4.59 19.38
CA PRO A 191 7.46 5.42 20.35
C PRO A 191 6.77 4.62 21.46
N ARG A 192 6.70 3.29 21.33
CA ARG A 192 6.13 2.40 22.36
C ARG A 192 7.14 2.05 23.44
N THR A 193 8.43 2.22 23.16
CA THR A 193 9.52 1.87 24.08
C THR A 193 10.45 3.02 24.42
N ASP A 194 10.44 4.09 23.61
CA ASP A 194 11.26 5.27 23.78
C ASP A 194 10.35 6.52 23.93
N PRO A 195 10.30 7.14 25.12
CA PRO A 195 9.48 8.33 25.36
C PRO A 195 9.99 9.59 24.65
N ASP A 196 11.26 9.61 24.22
CA ASP A 196 11.86 10.74 23.49
C ASP A 196 11.69 10.60 21.97
N ALA A 197 11.02 9.55 21.49
CA ALA A 197 10.73 9.32 20.08
C ALA A 197 9.91 10.47 19.48
N ARG A 198 10.44 11.08 18.42
CA ARG A 198 9.78 12.18 17.69
C ARG A 198 9.32 11.71 16.34
N LYS A 199 8.07 12.03 15.99
CA LYS A 199 7.53 11.80 14.64
C LYS A 199 8.21 12.75 13.66
N LEU A 200 8.59 12.22 12.51
CA LEU A 200 9.13 12.99 11.40
C LEU A 200 8.01 13.34 10.43
N GLU A 201 7.94 14.58 9.95
CA GLU A 201 6.97 14.96 8.90
C GLU A 201 7.48 14.56 7.50
N LYS A 202 8.79 14.73 7.27
CA LYS A 202 9.48 14.37 6.04
C LYS A 202 10.85 13.78 6.38
N VAL A 203 11.29 12.79 5.62
CA VAL A 203 12.64 12.20 5.70
C VAL A 203 13.08 11.73 4.32
N THR A 204 14.37 11.86 3.99
CA THR A 204 14.88 11.29 2.72
C THR A 204 15.18 9.80 2.88
N TYR A 205 15.18 9.03 1.78
CA TYR A 205 15.62 7.63 1.80
C TYR A 205 17.04 7.49 2.35
N ALA A 206 17.94 8.39 1.99
CA ALA A 206 19.31 8.41 2.49
C ALA A 206 19.39 8.70 3.99
N ASP A 207 18.59 9.64 4.50
CA ASP A 207 18.53 9.95 5.94
C ASP A 207 17.97 8.79 6.75
N ALA A 208 16.87 8.19 6.29
CA ALA A 208 16.26 7.06 6.96
C ALA A 208 17.22 5.85 7.02
N LEU A 209 18.02 5.61 5.98
CA LEU A 209 19.09 4.59 6.03
C LEU A 209 20.20 4.96 7.01
N ARG A 210 20.71 6.19 6.94
CA ARG A 210 21.79 6.67 7.84
C ARG A 210 21.40 6.57 9.31
N GLN A 211 20.15 6.92 9.62
CA GLN A 211 19.58 6.87 10.97
C GLN A 211 19.00 5.50 11.34
N ARG A 212 19.05 4.51 10.42
CA ARG A 212 18.51 3.15 10.62
C ARG A 212 17.04 3.14 11.05
N LEU A 213 16.24 4.05 10.50
CA LEU A 213 14.82 4.18 10.84
C LEU A 213 14.05 2.96 10.34
N LYS A 214 13.13 2.44 11.17
CA LYS A 214 12.27 1.31 10.83
C LYS A 214 11.04 1.80 10.05
N VAL A 215 11.17 1.88 8.73
CA VAL A 215 10.10 2.35 7.84
C VAL A 215 9.26 1.19 7.30
N VAL A 216 9.86 0.35 6.45
CA VAL A 216 9.30 -0.87 5.85
C VAL A 216 10.42 -1.92 5.77
N ASP A 217 10.17 -3.10 5.21
CA ASP A 217 11.27 -4.04 4.95
C ASP A 217 12.30 -3.46 3.97
N ALA A 218 13.55 -3.91 4.10
CA ALA A 218 14.67 -3.36 3.35
C ALA A 218 14.48 -3.48 1.83
N THR A 219 13.85 -4.55 1.34
CA THR A 219 13.64 -4.76 -0.10
C THR A 219 12.64 -3.75 -0.66
N ALA A 220 11.52 -3.53 0.02
CA ALA A 220 10.53 -2.51 -0.34
C ALA A 220 11.15 -1.11 -0.31
N PHE A 221 11.95 -0.82 0.73
CA PHE A 221 12.62 0.45 0.89
C PHE A 221 13.59 0.74 -0.26
N SER A 222 14.46 -0.22 -0.60
CA SER A 222 15.41 -0.08 -1.71
C SER A 222 14.71 0.09 -3.05
N LEU A 223 13.65 -0.68 -3.32
CA LEU A 223 12.87 -0.53 -4.55
C LEU A 223 12.31 0.88 -4.71
N CYS A 224 11.74 1.47 -3.65
CA CYS A 224 11.25 2.85 -3.70
C CYS A 224 12.39 3.86 -3.88
N MET A 225 13.49 3.69 -3.14
CA MET A 225 14.66 4.58 -3.21
C MET A 225 15.27 4.60 -4.61
N ASP A 226 15.59 3.44 -5.17
CA ASP A 226 16.29 3.29 -6.45
C ASP A 226 15.46 3.84 -7.62
N ASN A 227 14.13 3.79 -7.49
CA ASN A 227 13.19 4.26 -8.51
C ASN A 227 12.58 5.63 -8.17
N ARG A 228 13.05 6.29 -7.11
CA ARG A 228 12.58 7.61 -6.66
C ARG A 228 11.06 7.68 -6.43
N LEU A 229 10.42 6.55 -6.10
CA LEU A 229 8.98 6.45 -5.86
C LEU A 229 8.68 7.01 -4.47
N PRO A 230 7.92 8.10 -4.32
CA PRO A 230 7.54 8.64 -3.02
C PRO A 230 6.73 7.64 -2.18
N MET A 231 6.92 7.69 -0.86
CA MET A 231 6.19 6.87 0.10
C MET A 231 5.60 7.72 1.21
N ILE A 232 4.34 7.50 1.56
CA ILE A 232 3.72 8.08 2.75
C ILE A 232 3.51 6.96 3.77
N VAL A 233 4.14 7.05 4.94
CA VAL A 233 3.88 6.16 6.07
C VAL A 233 2.88 6.84 6.99
N PHE A 234 1.73 6.22 7.22
CA PHE A 234 0.66 6.81 8.02
C PHE A 234 -0.08 5.77 8.86
N GLY A 235 -0.76 6.25 9.90
CA GLY A 235 -1.63 5.44 10.75
C GLY A 235 -3.04 5.35 10.19
N MET A 236 -3.63 4.15 10.23
CA MET A 236 -5.03 3.97 9.82
C MET A 236 -6.05 4.36 10.88
N GLU A 237 -5.62 4.49 12.14
CA GLU A 237 -6.49 4.89 13.24
C GLU A 237 -6.84 6.37 13.11
N GLY A 238 -8.14 6.67 13.07
CA GLY A 238 -8.66 8.02 12.88
C GLY A 238 -9.66 8.08 11.73
N GLU A 239 -10.75 8.79 11.95
CA GLU A 239 -11.82 8.93 10.97
C GLU A 239 -11.30 9.65 9.71
N GLY A 240 -11.47 9.03 8.55
CA GLY A 240 -11.09 9.59 7.25
C GLY A 240 -9.59 9.53 6.90
N ASN A 241 -8.72 8.98 7.73
CA ASN A 241 -7.27 8.98 7.45
C ASN A 241 -6.88 8.34 6.11
N VAL A 242 -7.58 7.28 5.69
CA VAL A 242 -7.31 6.65 4.38
C VAL A 242 -7.70 7.60 3.26
N ALA A 243 -8.87 8.23 3.34
CA ALA A 243 -9.30 9.20 2.34
C ALA A 243 -8.33 10.39 2.26
N ARG A 244 -7.89 10.92 3.41
CA ARG A 244 -6.93 12.03 3.49
C ARG A 244 -5.59 11.66 2.86
N ALA A 245 -5.06 10.49 3.18
CA ALA A 245 -3.80 9.99 2.61
C ALA A 245 -3.90 9.81 1.08
N VAL A 246 -4.99 9.22 0.60
CA VAL A 246 -5.22 9.01 -0.85
C VAL A 246 -5.44 10.33 -1.59
N ARG A 247 -6.04 11.33 -0.96
CA ARG A 247 -6.25 12.66 -1.54
C ARG A 247 -4.96 13.46 -1.70
N GLY A 248 -3.91 13.11 -0.95
CA GLY A 248 -2.66 13.88 -0.91
C GLY A 248 -2.60 14.95 0.18
N GLU A 249 -3.47 14.84 1.19
CA GLU A 249 -3.36 15.71 2.37
C GLU A 249 -2.10 15.39 3.18
N ARG A 250 -1.60 16.38 3.91
CA ARG A 250 -0.48 16.20 4.84
C ARG A 250 -0.91 15.27 5.99
N ILE A 251 -0.47 14.02 5.93
CA ILE A 251 -0.69 12.99 6.94
C ILE A 251 0.54 12.09 7.04
N GLY A 252 0.85 11.66 8.26
CA GLY A 252 1.95 10.73 8.50
C GLY A 252 3.32 11.33 8.22
N THR A 253 4.16 10.56 7.54
CA THR A 253 5.53 10.96 7.16
C THR A 253 5.75 10.72 5.68
N LEU A 254 6.26 11.74 4.99
CA LEU A 254 6.75 11.62 3.62
C LEU A 254 8.19 11.10 3.59
N VAL A 255 8.41 9.99 2.88
CA VAL A 255 9.73 9.46 2.55
C VAL A 255 9.97 9.67 1.05
N THR A 256 11.07 10.36 0.70
CA THR A 256 11.38 10.74 -0.70
C THR A 256 12.88 10.66 -1.01
N ALA A 257 13.26 10.72 -2.29
CA ALA A 257 14.66 10.72 -2.73
C ALA A 257 15.40 12.05 -2.49
N GLY A 258 14.66 13.13 -2.20
CA GLY A 258 15.17 14.50 -2.07
C GLY A 258 14.16 15.45 -2.66
#